data_AF-A0AAV2RW06-F1
#
_entry.id   AF-A0AAV2RW06-F1
#
_cell.length_a   1.000
_cell.length_b   1.000
_cell.length_c   1.000
_cell.angle_alpha   90.00
_cell.angle_beta   90.00
_cell.angle_gamma   90.00
#
_symmetry.space_group_name_H-M   'P 1'
#
loop_
_entity.id
_entity.type
_entity.pdbx_description
1 polymer ?
#
loop_
_entity_poly.entity_id
_entity_poly.type
_entity_poly.pdbx_seq_one_letter_code
_entity_poly.pdbx_strand_id
1 'polypeptide(L)'
;MAETFDDLIKVKDIAKAFANRNVSLQMLKEQIAMLNDLDKDSPNLRRFSLMEKDADTEMVTLKGANLALAGLLLKSNPAIISDESYKRNQTEYRDTLFECVDAIEDYRKILLEKGIIAGTEDTKPDSGNINDMTNTLAQILKIQNESSLKSQKCQEEMLKIQNESSVKSQQCQEEMLKNQNESTAKLL
;
A
#
# COMPACT_ATOMS: atom_id res chain seq x y z
N MET A 1 -0.42 -12.65 -19.27
CA MET A 1 0.72 -12.46 -18.34
C MET A 1 0.19 -11.59 -17.20
N ALA A 2 0.55 -11.88 -15.95
CA ALA A 2 0.29 -10.92 -14.88
C ALA A 2 1.20 -9.70 -15.13
N GLU A 3 0.63 -8.50 -15.14
CA GLU A 3 1.41 -7.27 -15.37
C GLU A 3 2.36 -7.04 -14.19
N THR A 4 3.65 -6.86 -14.48
CA THR A 4 4.67 -6.61 -13.46
C THR A 4 4.60 -5.17 -12.95
N PHE A 5 5.30 -4.87 -11.86
CA PHE A 5 5.41 -3.49 -11.38
C PHE A 5 5.93 -2.54 -12.46
N ASP A 6 6.96 -2.96 -13.19
CA ASP A 6 7.62 -2.16 -14.21
C ASP A 6 6.73 -1.93 -15.46
N ASP A 7 5.72 -2.78 -15.65
CA ASP A 7 4.68 -2.57 -16.66
C ASP A 7 3.61 -1.59 -16.17
N LEU A 8 3.14 -1.78 -14.95
CA LEU A 8 2.05 -0.98 -14.37
C LEU A 8 2.43 0.49 -14.20
N ILE A 9 3.67 0.81 -13.82
CA ILE A 9 4.12 2.20 -13.65
C ILE A 9 4.19 3.00 -14.97
N LYS A 10 3.93 2.37 -16.12
CA LYS A 10 3.80 3.04 -17.43
C LYS A 10 2.34 3.37 -17.77
N VAL A 11 1.37 2.82 -17.04
CA VAL A 11 -0.05 3.13 -17.22
C VAL A 11 -0.33 4.55 -16.73
N LYS A 12 -0.93 5.39 -17.56
CA LYS A 12 -1.08 6.86 -17.36
C LYS A 12 -1.32 7.31 -15.91
N ASP A 13 -2.37 6.79 -15.26
CA ASP A 13 -2.75 7.24 -13.91
C ASP A 13 -1.79 6.71 -12.84
N ILE A 14 -1.28 5.48 -13.00
CA ILE A 14 -0.27 4.89 -12.12
C ILE A 14 1.07 5.62 -12.29
N ALA A 15 1.46 5.92 -13.53
CA ALA A 15 2.67 6.68 -13.86
C ALA A 15 2.65 8.06 -13.19
N LYS A 16 1.50 8.75 -13.21
CA LYS A 16 1.33 10.02 -12.50
C LYS A 16 1.47 9.86 -10.99
N ALA A 17 0.84 8.85 -10.39
CA ALA A 17 0.96 8.58 -8.96
C ALA A 17 2.40 8.21 -8.56
N PHE A 18 3.09 7.43 -9.40
CA PHE A 18 4.48 7.04 -9.21
C PHE A 18 5.42 8.25 -9.29
N ALA A 19 5.23 9.11 -10.29
CA ALA A 19 5.98 10.36 -10.41
C ALA A 19 5.77 11.27 -9.19
N ASN A 20 4.52 11.44 -8.74
CA ASN A 20 4.21 12.23 -7.54
C ASN A 20 4.88 11.66 -6.28
N ARG A 21 4.82 10.33 -6.08
CA ARG A 21 5.52 9.67 -4.95
C ARG A 21 7.02 9.92 -5.02
N ASN A 22 7.63 9.87 -6.20
CA ASN A 22 9.08 10.09 -6.35
C ASN A 22 9.49 11.55 -6.12
N VAL A 23 8.63 12.51 -6.46
CA VAL A 23 8.85 13.92 -6.10
C VAL A 23 8.86 14.07 -4.58
N SER A 24 7.85 13.55 -3.87
CA SER A 24 7.81 13.61 -2.40
C SER A 24 8.97 12.86 -1.75
N LEU A 25 9.42 11.75 -2.34
CA LEU A 25 10.59 11.00 -1.87
C LEU A 25 11.85 11.88 -1.96
N GLN A 26 12.03 12.57 -3.08
CA GLN A 26 13.17 13.46 -3.30
C GLN A 26 13.14 14.65 -2.34
N MET A 27 11.97 15.25 -2.12
CA MET A 27 11.81 16.34 -1.15
C MET A 27 12.17 15.89 0.27
N LEU A 28 11.75 14.69 0.69
CA LEU A 28 12.15 14.15 2.00
C LEU A 28 13.66 13.89 2.07
N LYS A 29 14.28 13.34 1.02
CA LYS A 29 15.75 13.16 0.94
C LYS A 29 16.50 14.48 1.08
N GLU A 30 15.96 15.58 0.54
CA GLU A 30 16.52 16.92 0.71
C GLU A 30 16.41 17.40 2.17
N GLN A 31 15.29 17.14 2.85
CA GLN A 31 15.14 17.45 4.28
C GLN A 31 16.13 16.65 5.13
N ILE A 32 16.32 15.36 4.84
CA ILE A 32 17.31 14.50 5.51
C ILE A 32 18.72 15.07 5.35
N ALA A 33 19.09 15.48 4.13
CA ALA A 33 20.39 16.10 3.88
C ALA A 33 20.56 17.39 4.70
N MET A 34 19.55 18.26 4.72
CA MET A 34 19.60 19.51 5.50
C MET A 34 19.70 19.28 7.02
N LEU A 35 19.03 18.25 7.55
CA LEU A 35 19.16 17.84 8.95
C LEU A 35 20.58 17.35 9.26
N ASN A 36 21.14 16.51 8.38
CA ASN A 36 22.50 15.98 8.52
C ASN A 36 23.59 17.06 8.43
N ASP A 37 23.33 18.14 7.68
CA ASP A 37 24.21 19.29 7.49
C ASP A 37 24.10 20.35 8.61
N LEU A 38 23.25 20.13 9.62
CA LEU A 38 23.19 21.02 10.77
C LEU A 38 24.50 21.02 11.56
N ASP A 39 24.89 22.20 12.04
CA ASP A 39 26.12 22.38 12.82
C ASP A 39 26.03 21.65 14.17
N LYS A 40 26.87 20.64 14.34
CA LYS A 40 26.93 19.79 15.54
C LYS A 40 27.79 20.39 16.65
N ASP A 41 28.70 21.31 16.32
CA ASP A 41 29.59 21.96 17.27
C ASP A 41 28.90 23.12 17.97
N SER A 42 28.10 23.89 17.20
CA SER A 42 27.28 25.01 17.67
C SER A 42 25.77 24.78 17.38
N PRO A 43 25.14 23.79 18.02
CA PRO A 43 23.78 23.40 17.69
C PRO A 43 22.74 24.49 17.99
N ASN A 44 21.81 24.66 17.05
CA ASN A 44 20.77 25.69 17.11
C ASN A 44 19.37 25.07 17.15
N LEU A 45 18.70 25.17 18.31
CA LEU A 45 17.35 24.64 18.52
C LEU A 45 16.33 25.22 17.55
N ARG A 46 16.33 26.54 17.34
CA ARG A 46 15.35 27.21 16.48
C ARG A 46 15.43 26.73 15.03
N ARG A 47 16.64 26.59 14.50
CA ARG A 47 16.88 26.10 13.15
C ARG A 47 16.47 24.63 13.03
N PHE A 48 16.84 23.82 14.00
CA PHE A 48 16.44 22.42 14.06
C PHE A 48 14.91 22.25 14.10
N SER A 49 14.21 22.95 15.00
CA SER A 49 12.74 22.83 15.10
C SER A 49 12.01 23.24 13.83
N LEU A 50 12.57 24.15 13.02
CA LEU A 50 12.01 24.48 11.72
C LEU A 50 12.20 23.30 10.74
N MET A 51 13.42 22.77 10.63
CA MET A 51 13.74 21.65 9.74
C MET A 51 13.00 20.37 10.11
N GLU A 52 12.85 20.10 11.41
CA GLU A 52 12.07 18.98 11.91
C GLU A 52 10.61 19.07 11.47
N LYS A 53 9.99 20.25 11.59
CA LYS A 53 8.61 20.46 11.16
C LYS A 53 8.46 20.29 9.64
N ASP A 54 9.42 20.78 8.86
CA ASP A 54 9.43 20.64 7.41
C ASP A 54 9.59 19.16 7.02
N ALA A 55 10.50 18.42 7.68
CA ALA A 55 10.68 16.99 7.52
C ALA A 55 9.42 16.18 7.87
N ASP A 56 8.74 16.51 8.98
CA ASP A 56 7.45 15.90 9.35
C ASP A 56 6.38 16.12 8.27
N THR A 57 6.32 17.32 7.70
CA THR A 57 5.39 17.66 6.62
C THR A 57 5.67 16.83 5.37
N GLU A 58 6.95 16.67 5.00
CA GLU A 58 7.36 15.87 3.85
C GLU A 58 7.14 14.36 4.09
N MET A 59 7.36 13.85 5.30
CA MET A 59 7.04 12.46 5.66
C MET A 59 5.55 12.17 5.48
N VAL A 60 4.67 13.05 5.96
CA VAL A 60 3.21 12.91 5.78
C VAL A 60 2.82 12.94 4.31
N THR A 61 3.42 13.85 3.54
CA THR A 61 3.17 13.98 2.09
C THR A 61 3.60 12.72 1.34
N LEU A 62 4.79 12.20 1.62
CA LEU A 62 5.30 10.96 1.03
C LEU A 62 4.43 9.75 1.38
N LYS A 63 3.96 9.62 2.64
CA LYS A 63 3.03 8.57 3.06
C LYS A 63 1.74 8.62 2.24
N GLY A 64 1.15 9.81 2.09
CA GLY A 64 -0.06 10.01 1.29
C GLY A 64 0.14 9.63 -0.18
N ALA A 65 1.25 10.07 -0.78
CA ALA A 65 1.58 9.75 -2.17
C ALA A 65 1.83 8.24 -2.38
N ASN A 66 2.52 7.57 -1.45
CA ASN A 66 2.75 6.13 -1.52
C ASN A 66 1.45 5.34 -1.36
N LEU A 67 0.55 5.74 -0.46
CA LEU A 67 -0.75 5.11 -0.29
C LEU A 67 -1.60 5.21 -1.58
N ALA A 68 -1.60 6.38 -2.22
CA ALA A 68 -2.31 6.59 -3.48
C ALA A 68 -1.78 5.67 -4.60
N LEU A 69 -0.44 5.58 -4.74
CA LEU A 69 0.21 4.66 -5.68
C LEU A 69 -0.15 3.20 -5.39
N ALA A 70 0.00 2.76 -4.14
CA ALA A 70 -0.29 1.38 -3.72
C ALA A 70 -1.76 1.02 -4.00
N GLY A 71 -2.70 1.93 -3.75
CA GLY A 71 -4.12 1.73 -4.05
C GLY A 71 -4.38 1.49 -5.55
N LEU A 72 -3.73 2.24 -6.44
CA LEU A 72 -3.87 2.03 -7.88
C LEU A 72 -3.23 0.74 -8.36
N LEU A 73 -2.04 0.40 -7.84
CA LEU A 73 -1.35 -0.84 -8.17
C LEU A 73 -2.15 -2.07 -7.73
N LEU A 74 -2.64 -2.09 -6.49
CA LEU A 74 -3.44 -3.19 -5.96
C LEU A 74 -4.77 -3.36 -6.68
N LYS A 75 -5.40 -2.25 -7.09
CA LYS A 75 -6.62 -2.30 -7.89
C LYS A 75 -6.37 -2.90 -9.28
N SER A 76 -5.21 -2.63 -9.87
CA SER A 76 -4.85 -3.10 -11.21
C SER A 76 -4.34 -4.54 -11.20
N ASN A 77 -3.51 -4.88 -10.23
CA ASN A 77 -2.99 -6.22 -10.02
C ASN A 77 -2.81 -6.51 -8.51
N PRO A 78 -3.74 -7.23 -7.86
CA PRO A 78 -3.61 -7.60 -6.45
C PRO A 78 -2.37 -8.46 -6.13
N ALA A 79 -1.85 -9.21 -7.10
CA ALA A 79 -0.67 -10.06 -6.93
C ALA A 79 0.64 -9.26 -6.91
N ILE A 80 0.59 -7.93 -7.16
CA ILE A 80 1.76 -7.05 -7.20
C ILE A 80 2.57 -7.04 -5.90
N ILE A 81 1.96 -7.39 -4.76
CA ILE A 81 2.65 -7.49 -3.46
C ILE A 81 3.77 -8.55 -3.50
N SER A 82 3.62 -9.57 -4.35
CA SER A 82 4.61 -10.61 -4.52
C SER A 82 5.69 -10.25 -5.55
N ASP A 83 5.53 -9.15 -6.29
CA ASP A 83 6.50 -8.67 -7.28
C ASP A 83 7.75 -8.10 -6.61
N GLU A 84 8.93 -8.57 -7.03
CA GLU A 84 10.21 -8.18 -6.43
C GLU A 84 10.61 -6.73 -6.73
N SER A 85 10.22 -6.17 -7.88
CA SER A 85 10.44 -4.75 -8.19
C SER A 85 9.57 -3.87 -7.29
N TYR A 86 8.30 -4.25 -7.06
CA TYR A 86 7.43 -3.58 -6.10
C TYR A 86 8.00 -3.65 -4.68
N LYS A 87 8.44 -4.82 -4.21
CA LYS A 87 9.05 -4.98 -2.87
C LYS A 87 10.28 -4.10 -2.70
N ARG A 88 11.16 -4.05 -3.70
CA ARG A 88 12.35 -3.15 -3.67
C ARG A 88 11.93 -1.69 -3.60
N ASN A 89 10.96 -1.27 -4.41
CA ASN A 89 10.44 0.11 -4.38
C ASN A 89 9.83 0.48 -3.01
N GLN A 90 9.06 -0.43 -2.41
CA GLN A 90 8.49 -0.24 -1.07
C GLN A 90 9.54 -0.28 0.04
N THR A 91 10.67 -0.96 -0.19
CA THR A 91 11.81 -0.96 0.74
C THR A 91 12.48 0.41 0.74
N GLU A 92 12.81 0.96 -0.43
CA GLU A 92 13.35 2.32 -0.52
C GLU A 92 12.44 3.36 0.17
N TYR A 93 11.12 3.27 -0.03
CA TYR A 93 10.15 4.11 0.67
C TYR A 93 10.32 4.05 2.20
N ARG A 94 10.39 2.84 2.77
CA ARG A 94 10.50 2.66 4.22
C ARG A 94 11.85 3.13 4.73
N ASP A 95 12.93 2.78 4.03
CA ASP A 95 14.29 3.13 4.42
C ASP A 95 14.45 4.65 4.49
N THR A 96 13.93 5.40 3.51
CA THR A 96 13.95 6.88 3.55
C THR A 96 13.14 7.45 4.72
N LEU A 97 12.01 6.84 5.11
CA LEU A 97 11.28 7.29 6.30
C LEU A 97 12.08 7.05 7.59
N PHE A 98 12.74 5.90 7.72
CA PHE A 98 13.59 5.60 8.87
C PHE A 98 14.81 6.52 8.92
N GLU A 99 15.48 6.75 7.80
CA GLU A 99 16.61 7.69 7.71
C GLU A 99 16.22 9.10 8.17
N CYS A 100 15.00 9.55 7.88
CA CYS A 100 14.52 10.84 8.38
C CYS A 100 14.31 10.86 9.89
N VAL A 101 13.71 9.82 10.45
CA VAL A 101 13.52 9.71 11.91
C VAL A 101 14.86 9.65 12.60
N ASP A 102 15.80 8.86 12.08
CA ASP A 102 17.14 8.72 12.64
C ASP A 102 17.90 10.06 12.61
N ALA A 103 17.83 10.81 11.50
CA ALA A 103 18.46 12.14 11.40
C ALA A 103 17.88 13.15 12.40
N ILE A 104 16.57 13.11 12.66
CA ILE A 104 15.89 13.93 13.67
C ILE A 104 16.37 13.56 15.07
N GLU A 105 16.36 12.27 15.41
CA GLU A 105 16.75 11.77 16.73
C GLU A 105 18.24 12.00 17.03
N ASP A 106 19.11 11.82 16.04
CA ASP A 106 20.54 12.10 16.15
C ASP A 106 20.81 13.55 16.53
N TYR A 107 20.10 14.50 15.90
CA TYR A 107 20.28 15.91 16.22
C TYR A 107 19.61 16.31 17.53
N ARG A 108 18.46 15.72 17.89
CA ARG A 108 17.85 15.87 19.23
C ARG A 108 18.81 15.43 20.32
N LYS A 109 19.50 14.31 20.14
CA LYS A 109 20.50 13.81 21.07
C LYS A 109 21.64 14.82 21.27
N ILE A 110 22.13 15.44 20.20
CA ILE A 110 23.15 16.51 20.29
C ILE A 110 22.63 17.70 21.10
N LEU A 111 21.39 18.15 20.84
CA LEU A 111 20.76 19.24 21.60
C LEU A 111 20.65 18.90 23.10
N LEU A 112 20.34 17.65 23.42
CA LEU A 112 20.25 17.15 24.79
C LEU A 112 21.62 17.11 25.47
N GLU A 113 22.64 16.55 24.82
CA GLU A 113 24.01 16.45 25.34
C GLU A 113 24.63 17.83 25.63
N LYS A 114 24.24 18.85 24.85
CA LYS A 114 24.66 20.24 25.02
C LYS A 114 23.80 21.02 26.04
N GLY A 115 22.78 20.39 26.62
CA GLY A 115 21.87 21.00 27.58
C GLY A 115 20.99 22.10 27.00
N ILE A 116 20.77 22.10 25.68
CA ILE A 116 19.94 23.10 24.99
C ILE A 116 18.45 22.76 25.15
N ILE A 117 18.13 21.48 25.17
CA ILE A 117 16.81 20.98 25.53
C ILE A 117 16.91 20.19 26.84
N ALA A 118 15.89 20.27 27.68
CA ALA A 118 15.81 19.45 28.87
C ALA A 118 15.54 18.00 28.45
N GLY A 119 16.21 17.04 29.08
CA GLY A 119 15.88 15.63 28.94
C GLY A 119 14.42 15.44 29.34
N THR A 120 13.61 15.01 28.39
CA THR A 120 12.30 14.48 28.71
C THR A 120 12.51 13.10 29.33
N GLU A 121 12.69 13.06 30.65
CA GLU A 121 12.20 11.91 31.40
C GLU A 121 10.72 11.75 30.98
N ASP A 122 10.42 10.67 30.24
CA ASP A 122 9.08 10.29 29.78
C ASP A 122 8.44 11.02 28.58
N THR A 123 9.19 11.43 27.54
CA THR A 123 8.58 11.35 26.20
C THR A 123 8.95 10.02 25.58
N LYS A 124 8.04 9.04 25.77
CA LYS A 124 7.88 7.96 24.80
C LYS A 124 7.96 8.60 23.40
N PRO A 125 8.74 8.05 22.45
CA PRO A 125 8.64 8.51 21.06
C PRO A 125 7.16 8.50 20.74
N ASP A 126 6.64 9.59 20.19
CA ASP A 126 5.21 9.69 19.89
C ASP A 126 4.86 8.50 19.00
N SER A 127 4.29 7.48 19.65
CA SER A 127 4.01 6.19 19.06
C SER A 127 2.95 6.32 17.96
N GLY A 128 2.43 7.52 17.72
CA GLY A 128 1.65 7.90 16.54
C GLY A 128 2.31 7.45 15.24
N ASN A 129 3.64 7.52 15.09
CA ASN A 129 4.27 7.15 13.82
C ASN A 129 4.35 5.62 13.59
N ILE A 130 4.65 4.83 14.63
CA ILE A 130 4.68 3.37 14.56
C ILE A 130 3.25 2.82 14.51
N ASN A 131 2.31 3.40 15.26
CA ASN A 131 0.90 3.04 15.19
C ASN A 131 0.30 3.40 13.84
N ASP A 132 0.68 4.51 13.20
CA ASP A 132 0.21 4.85 11.85
C ASP A 132 0.77 3.91 10.78
N MET A 133 2.00 3.44 10.92
CA MET A 133 2.56 2.44 10.01
C MET A 133 1.94 1.04 10.23
N THR A 134 1.68 0.68 11.49
CA THR A 134 0.94 -0.54 11.85
C THR A 134 -0.52 -0.45 11.43
N ASN A 135 -1.14 0.73 11.53
CA ASN A 135 -2.48 1.02 11.04
C ASN A 135 -2.54 1.01 9.52
N THR A 136 -1.50 1.48 8.82
CA THR A 136 -1.41 1.41 7.36
C THR A 136 -1.28 -0.04 6.90
N LEU A 137 -0.40 -0.82 7.54
CA LEU A 137 -0.30 -2.27 7.32
C LEU A 137 -1.62 -2.99 7.66
N ALA A 138 -2.27 -2.64 8.77
CA ALA A 138 -3.55 -3.21 9.18
C ALA A 138 -4.69 -2.81 8.23
N GLN A 139 -4.70 -1.59 7.69
CA GLN A 139 -5.66 -1.14 6.68
C GLN A 139 -5.42 -1.85 5.35
N ILE A 140 -4.17 -2.04 4.94
CA ILE A 140 -3.81 -2.85 3.77
C ILE A 140 -4.27 -4.31 3.95
N LEU A 141 -4.01 -4.90 5.12
CA LEU A 141 -4.47 -6.25 5.47
C LEU A 141 -6.00 -6.35 5.54
N LYS A 142 -6.68 -5.30 6.03
CA LYS A 142 -8.15 -5.25 6.08
C LYS A 142 -8.76 -5.14 4.69
N ILE A 143 -8.18 -4.30 3.82
CA ILE A 143 -8.56 -4.20 2.40
C ILE A 143 -8.32 -5.54 1.69
N GLN A 144 -7.22 -6.23 1.99
CA GLN A 144 -6.97 -7.59 1.47
C GLN A 144 -8.01 -8.60 1.95
N ASN A 145 -8.36 -8.60 3.24
CA ASN A 145 -9.36 -9.52 3.78
C ASN A 145 -10.75 -9.23 3.20
N GLU A 146 -11.15 -7.96 3.07
CA GLU A 146 -12.42 -7.58 2.47
C GLU A 146 -12.48 -7.89 0.96
N SER A 147 -11.36 -7.74 0.25
CA SER A 147 -11.24 -8.12 -1.16
C SER A 147 -11.27 -9.64 -1.35
N SER A 148 -10.56 -10.39 -0.49
CA SER A 148 -10.57 -11.86 -0.47
C SER A 148 -11.97 -12.41 -0.18
N LEU A 149 -12.67 -11.85 0.83
CA LEU A 149 -14.05 -12.25 1.17
C LEU A 149 -15.04 -11.95 0.04
N LYS A 150 -14.89 -10.82 -0.65
CA LYS A 150 -15.72 -10.49 -1.83
C LYS A 150 -15.42 -11.41 -3.01
N SER A 151 -14.15 -11.77 -3.23
CA SER A 151 -13.73 -12.73 -4.26
C SER A 151 -14.31 -14.12 -3.97
N GLN A 152 -14.28 -14.56 -2.71
CA GLN A 152 -14.79 -15.88 -2.30
C GLN A 152 -16.31 -15.95 -2.49
N LYS A 153 -17.06 -14.91 -2.10
CA LYS A 153 -18.50 -14.79 -2.37
C LYS A 153 -18.83 -14.80 -3.87
N CYS A 154 -18.04 -14.10 -4.68
CA CYS A 154 -18.26 -14.09 -6.14
C CYS A 154 -17.98 -15.47 -6.77
N GLN A 155 -17.01 -16.22 -6.23
CA GLN A 155 -16.71 -17.59 -6.65
C GLN A 155 -17.82 -18.58 -6.26
N GLU A 156 -18.38 -18.45 -5.06
CA GLU A 156 -19.53 -19.23 -4.60
C GLU A 156 -20.79 -18.97 -5.45
N GLU A 157 -21.07 -17.71 -5.79
CA GLU A 157 -22.18 -17.36 -6.68
C GLU A 157 -21.99 -17.90 -8.10
N MET A 158 -20.77 -17.86 -8.65
CA MET A 158 -20.47 -18.49 -9.95
C MET A 158 -20.71 -20.00 -9.94
N LEU A 159 -20.23 -20.71 -8.90
CA LEU A 159 -20.45 -22.15 -8.75
C LEU A 159 -21.94 -22.48 -8.66
N LYS A 160 -22.72 -21.64 -7.98
CA LYS A 160 -24.18 -21.79 -7.88
C LYS A 160 -24.86 -21.62 -9.24
N ILE A 161 -24.51 -20.57 -10.00
CA ILE A 161 -25.03 -20.32 -11.35
C ILE A 161 -24.66 -21.46 -12.31
N GLN A 162 -23.43 -21.97 -12.21
CA GLN A 162 -22.95 -23.08 -13.05
C GLN A 162 -23.72 -24.38 -12.76
N ASN A 163 -23.95 -24.69 -11.47
CA ASN A 163 -24.74 -25.85 -11.07
C ASN A 163 -26.21 -25.73 -11.51
N GLU A 164 -26.84 -24.56 -11.32
CA GLU A 164 -28.22 -24.33 -11.76
C GLU A 164 -28.37 -24.43 -13.29
N SER A 165 -27.38 -23.96 -14.05
CA SER A 165 -27.35 -24.08 -15.51
C SER A 165 -27.19 -25.54 -15.96
N SER A 166 -26.31 -26.30 -15.31
CA SER A 166 -26.11 -27.74 -15.59
C SER A 166 -27.38 -28.55 -15.34
N VAL A 167 -28.07 -28.31 -14.23
CA VAL A 167 -29.33 -29.01 -13.88
C VAL A 167 -30.42 -28.70 -14.91
N LYS A 168 -30.59 -27.43 -15.29
CA LYS A 168 -31.58 -27.05 -16.32
C LYS A 168 -31.26 -27.66 -17.69
N SER A 169 -29.98 -27.77 -18.05
CA SER A 169 -29.56 -28.39 -19.31
C SER A 169 -29.84 -29.91 -19.32
N GLN A 170 -29.65 -30.60 -18.20
CA GLN A 170 -29.98 -32.02 -18.08
C GLN A 170 -31.49 -32.26 -18.17
N GLN A 171 -32.29 -31.44 -17.47
CA GLN A 171 -33.75 -31.52 -17.54
C GLN A 171 -34.28 -31.29 -18.97
N CYS A 172 -33.69 -30.36 -19.72
CA CYS A 172 -34.06 -30.10 -21.11
C CYS A 172 -33.69 -31.29 -22.04
N GLN A 173 -32.55 -31.94 -21.80
CA GLN A 173 -32.17 -33.16 -22.54
C GLN A 173 -33.12 -34.33 -22.23
N GLU A 174 -33.51 -34.50 -20.97
CA GLU A 174 -34.46 -35.55 -20.56
C GLU A 174 -35.85 -35.33 -21.16
N GLU A 175 -36.35 -34.09 -21.21
CA GLU A 175 -37.61 -33.76 -21.88
C GLU A 175 -37.55 -34.00 -23.40
N MET A 176 -36.44 -33.69 -24.07
CA MET A 176 -36.27 -34.00 -25.49
C MET A 176 -36.27 -35.52 -25.75
N LEU A 177 -35.57 -36.30 -24.94
CA LEU A 177 -35.57 -37.76 -25.05
C LEU A 177 -36.96 -38.35 -24.82
N LYS A 178 -37.70 -37.83 -23.85
CA LYS A 178 -39.08 -38.25 -23.58
C LYS A 178 -40.00 -37.94 -24.78
N ASN A 179 -39.91 -36.73 -25.34
CA ASN A 179 -40.70 -36.33 -26.50
C ASN A 179 -40.36 -37.15 -27.77
N GLN A 180 -39.09 -37.53 -27.96
CA GLN A 180 -38.70 -38.43 -29.04
C GLN A 180 -39.29 -39.83 -28.85
N ASN A 181 -39.17 -40.40 -27.65
CA ASN A 181 -39.71 -41.74 -27.37
C ASN A 181 -41.23 -41.79 -27.52
N GLU A 182 -41.95 -40.75 -27.08
CA GLU A 182 -43.41 -40.64 -27.24
C GLU A 182 -43.84 -40.42 -28.70
N SER A 183 -43.01 -39.73 -29.51
CA SER A 183 -43.27 -39.57 -30.95
C SER A 183 -43.03 -40.87 -31.72
N THR A 184 -42.01 -41.64 -31.33
CA THR A 184 -41.67 -42.92 -31.96
C THR A 184 -42.69 -44.00 -31.63
N ALA A 185 -43.25 -43.99 -30.41
CA ALA A 185 -44.31 -44.89 -29.97
C ALA A 185 -45.67 -44.64 -30.65
N LYS A 186 -45.90 -43.46 -31.23
CA LYS A 186 -47.13 -43.13 -32.00
C LYS A 186 -47.05 -43.46 -33.50
N LEU A 187 -45.87 -43.86 -33.97
CA LEU A 187 -45.58 -44.19 -35.39
C LEU A 187 -45.45 -45.70 -35.66
N LEU A 188 -45.60 -46.53 -34.62
CA LEU A 188 -45.68 -48.00 -34.65
C LEU A 188 -47.12 -48.45 -34.42
#